data_AF-A0AAU9UQ84-F1
#
_entry.id   AF-A0AAU9UQ84-F1
#
_cell.length_a   1.000
_cell.length_b   1.000
_cell.length_c   1.000
_cell.angle_alpha   90.00
_cell.angle_beta   90.00
_cell.angle_gamma   90.00
#
_symmetry.space_group_name_H-M   'P 1'
#
loop_
_entity.id
_entity.type
_entity.pdbx_description
1 polymer ?
#
loop_
_entity_poly.entity_id
_entity_poly.type
_entity_poly.pdbx_seq_one_letter_code
_entity_poly.pdbx_strand_id
1 'polypeptide(L)'
;MTPIVRGRSKLGQYTKFTDKWMLGVLESFKDKSISKQSCLSDYFYEELSRTFRMEQFGFRSEHSTTLQLTRVLNLLASDLNWDRCTVGVFFDIKKAFDRLRHEVLVAKLLKTSLPRAIVPLLASFLANRQFFVAVENAKSGIRSIKAGVPQGS
;
A
#
# COMPACT_ATOMS: atom_id res chain seq x y z
N MET A 1 -24.17 23.52 -4.25
CA MET A 1 -24.44 22.34 -5.11
C MET A 1 -23.31 22.26 -6.11
N THR A 2 -22.26 21.49 -5.82
CA THR A 2 -21.01 21.51 -6.59
C THR A 2 -20.97 20.29 -7.52
N PRO A 3 -20.75 20.45 -8.83
CA PRO A 3 -20.88 19.34 -9.77
C PRO A 3 -19.66 18.41 -9.68
N ILE A 4 -19.93 17.11 -9.62
CA ILE A 4 -18.91 16.06 -9.71
C ILE A 4 -18.71 15.72 -11.18
N VAL A 5 -17.59 16.15 -11.76
CA VAL A 5 -17.18 15.73 -13.11
C VAL A 5 -16.48 14.37 -13.01
N ARG A 6 -17.14 13.31 -13.46
CA ARG A 6 -16.55 11.97 -13.61
C ARG A 6 -15.75 11.88 -14.91
N GLY A 7 -14.46 12.19 -14.84
CA GLY A 7 -13.51 11.87 -15.91
C GLY A 7 -13.12 10.39 -15.88
N ARG A 8 -13.41 9.63 -16.95
CA ARG A 8 -12.77 8.33 -17.20
C ARG A 8 -11.32 8.57 -17.63
N SER A 9 -10.37 8.51 -16.70
CA SER A 9 -8.93 8.59 -17.01
C SER A 9 -8.38 7.23 -17.43
N LYS A 10 -7.58 7.24 -18.51
CA LYS A 10 -6.91 6.09 -19.13
C LYS A 10 -6.06 5.28 -18.14
N LEU A 11 -6.04 3.97 -18.33
CA LEU A 11 -5.49 2.89 -17.49
C LEU A 11 -3.99 2.98 -17.11
N GLY A 12 -3.25 3.99 -17.58
CA GLY A 12 -1.78 4.06 -17.48
C GLY A 12 -1.20 4.68 -16.20
N GLN A 13 -2.00 5.38 -15.39
CA GLN A 13 -1.51 6.02 -14.15
C GLN A 13 -1.70 5.18 -12.88
N TYR A 14 -2.49 4.10 -12.94
CA TYR A 14 -2.79 3.22 -11.80
C TYR A 14 -1.59 2.38 -11.35
N THR A 15 -0.52 2.33 -12.13
CA THR A 15 0.71 1.61 -11.77
C THR A 15 1.52 2.28 -10.67
N LYS A 16 1.30 3.58 -10.40
CA LYS A 16 2.14 4.39 -9.49
C LYS A 16 1.63 4.50 -8.04
N PHE A 17 0.41 4.04 -7.74
CA PHE A 17 -0.18 4.10 -6.39
C PHE A 17 0.17 2.89 -5.51
N THR A 18 1.10 2.03 -5.95
CA THR A 18 1.27 0.69 -5.37
C THR A 18 2.33 0.54 -4.30
N ASP A 19 3.15 1.56 -4.13
CA ASP A 19 4.34 1.49 -3.29
C ASP A 19 3.95 1.43 -1.80
N LYS A 20 2.83 2.08 -1.45
CA LYS A 20 2.19 2.03 -0.13
C LYS A 20 1.77 0.61 0.30
N TRP A 21 1.40 -0.26 -0.64
CA TRP A 21 0.88 -1.59 -0.31
C TRP A 21 1.98 -2.63 -0.15
N MET A 22 3.11 -2.46 -0.84
CA MET A 22 4.23 -3.40 -0.77
C MET A 22 4.80 -3.44 0.65
N LEU A 23 4.89 -2.29 1.31
CA LEU A 23 5.28 -2.19 2.71
C LEU A 23 4.27 -2.82 3.65
N GLY A 24 2.97 -2.50 3.50
CA GLY A 24 1.94 -3.08 4.36
C GLY A 24 1.87 -4.62 4.24
N VAL A 25 2.08 -5.18 3.05
CA VAL A 25 2.19 -6.65 2.88
C VAL A 25 3.37 -7.21 3.66
N LEU A 26 4.52 -6.52 3.61
CA LEU A 26 5.73 -6.99 4.26
C LEU A 26 5.68 -6.84 5.78
N GLU A 27 5.10 -5.78 6.29
CA GLU A 27 4.82 -5.64 7.73
C GLU A 27 3.92 -6.79 8.20
N SER A 28 2.82 -7.08 7.49
CA SER A 28 1.97 -8.24 7.82
C SER A 28 2.67 -9.60 7.66
N PHE A 29 3.69 -9.69 6.81
CA PHE A 29 4.51 -10.88 6.64
C PHE A 29 5.54 -11.04 7.78
N LYS A 30 6.12 -9.93 8.24
CA LYS A 30 7.06 -9.87 9.37
C LYS A 30 6.38 -10.34 10.66
N ASP A 31 5.15 -9.92 10.93
CA ASP A 31 4.43 -10.28 12.17
C ASP A 31 4.11 -11.77 12.29
N LYS A 32 3.78 -12.43 11.17
CA LYS A 32 3.42 -13.85 11.16
C LYS A 32 4.61 -14.81 11.06
N SER A 33 5.75 -14.32 10.59
CA SER A 33 7.00 -15.09 10.54
C SER A 33 7.75 -14.90 11.86
N ILE A 34 7.23 -15.49 12.93
CA ILE A 34 7.79 -15.40 14.28
C ILE A 34 9.28 -15.79 14.29
N SER A 35 10.10 -14.82 14.71
CA SER A 35 11.48 -14.97 15.24
C SER A 35 12.59 -15.40 14.27
N LYS A 36 13.56 -14.49 14.06
CA LYS A 36 15.03 -14.68 13.93
C LYS A 36 15.78 -13.86 12.87
N GLN A 37 15.21 -12.83 12.23
CA GLN A 37 16.06 -11.87 11.52
C GLN A 37 15.48 -10.46 11.38
N SER A 38 15.79 -9.60 12.36
CA SER A 38 15.64 -8.14 12.22
C SER A 38 16.36 -7.64 10.96
N CYS A 39 17.56 -8.14 10.70
CA CYS A 39 18.39 -7.76 9.54
C CYS A 39 17.74 -8.05 8.17
N LEU A 40 17.00 -9.14 7.99
CA LEU A 40 16.31 -9.41 6.71
C LEU A 40 15.15 -8.43 6.49
N SER A 41 14.45 -8.11 7.57
CA SER A 41 13.38 -7.14 7.61
C SER A 41 13.85 -5.76 7.13
N ASP A 42 15.03 -5.36 7.58
CA ASP A 42 15.63 -4.06 7.31
C ASP A 42 16.22 -4.04 5.89
N TYR A 43 16.85 -5.13 5.48
CA TYR A 43 17.31 -5.31 4.09
C TYR A 43 16.17 -5.20 3.07
N PHE A 44 15.01 -5.85 3.32
CA PHE A 44 13.85 -5.72 2.44
C PHE A 44 13.29 -4.32 2.40
N TYR A 45 13.28 -3.65 3.56
CA TYR A 45 12.82 -2.29 3.65
C TYR A 45 13.70 -1.37 2.81
N GLU A 46 15.02 -1.48 2.94
CA GLU A 46 15.98 -0.66 2.18
C GLU A 46 15.93 -0.93 0.67
N GLU A 47 15.80 -2.18 0.24
CA GLU A 47 15.67 -2.47 -1.20
C GLU A 47 14.38 -1.89 -1.79
N LEU A 48 13.29 -1.89 -1.03
CA LEU A 48 12.03 -1.31 -1.47
C LEU A 48 11.99 0.20 -1.34
N SER A 49 12.65 0.77 -0.34
CA SER A 49 12.70 2.20 -0.10
C SER A 49 13.26 2.95 -1.32
N ARG A 50 14.20 2.31 -2.04
CA ARG A 50 14.76 2.80 -3.30
C ARG A 50 13.73 2.98 -4.42
N THR A 51 12.60 2.28 -4.36
CA THR A 51 11.51 2.41 -5.34
C THR A 51 10.49 3.49 -4.97
N PHE A 52 10.51 3.98 -3.73
CA PHE A 52 9.50 4.93 -3.27
C PHE A 52 9.71 6.31 -3.87
N ARG A 53 8.59 6.94 -4.17
CA ARG A 53 8.55 8.35 -4.50
C ARG A 53 8.95 9.19 -3.29
N MET A 54 9.62 10.31 -3.54
CA MET A 54 9.94 11.28 -2.50
C MET A 54 8.69 11.86 -1.83
N GLU A 55 7.54 11.80 -2.51
CA GLU A 55 6.25 12.23 -2.00
C GLU A 55 5.51 11.18 -1.15
N GLN A 56 6.09 9.99 -0.96
CA GLN A 56 5.52 8.96 -0.11
C GLN A 56 6.00 9.12 1.34
N PHE A 57 5.06 9.49 2.21
CA PHE A 57 5.32 9.69 3.64
C PHE A 57 4.66 8.62 4.52
N GLY A 58 3.63 7.94 4.01
CA GLY A 58 2.99 6.85 4.73
C GLY A 58 3.86 5.59 4.72
N PHE A 59 3.94 4.90 5.86
CA PHE A 59 4.74 3.68 6.04
C PHE A 59 6.24 3.88 5.75
N ARG A 60 6.72 5.11 5.79
CA ARG A 60 8.12 5.42 5.52
C ARG A 60 8.86 5.82 6.80
N SER A 61 10.01 5.19 7.06
CA SER A 61 10.89 5.58 8.17
C SER A 61 11.33 7.03 8.00
N GLU A 62 11.51 7.74 9.11
CA GLU A 62 11.85 9.17 9.13
C GLU A 62 10.83 10.11 8.44
N HIS A 63 9.63 9.61 8.10
CA HIS A 63 8.57 10.41 7.50
C HIS A 63 7.33 10.39 8.39
N SER A 64 6.63 11.52 8.46
CA SER A 64 5.41 11.67 9.26
C SER A 64 4.30 12.36 8.48
N THR A 65 3.07 12.20 8.95
CA THR A 65 1.91 12.94 8.44
C THR A 65 2.09 14.45 8.60
N THR A 66 2.72 14.88 9.70
CA THR A 66 3.07 16.28 9.94
C THR A 66 4.03 16.80 8.87
N LEU A 67 5.09 16.06 8.53
CA LEU A 67 6.05 16.50 7.52
C LEU A 67 5.41 16.59 6.12
N GLN A 68 4.52 15.65 5.77
CA GLN A 68 3.75 15.72 4.53
C GLN A 68 2.82 16.93 4.51
N LEU A 69 2.15 17.22 5.62
CA LEU A 69 1.26 18.38 5.73
C LEU A 69 2.05 19.69 5.59
N THR A 70 3.16 19.83 6.31
CA THR A 70 4.06 20.99 6.19
C THR A 70 4.52 21.21 4.76
N ARG A 71 4.88 20.14 4.05
CA ARG A 71 5.27 20.23 2.64
C ARG A 71 4.14 20.76 1.75
N VAL A 72 2.91 20.25 1.92
CA VAL A 72 1.76 20.73 1.14
C VAL A 72 1.47 22.21 1.46
N LEU A 73 1.53 22.60 2.72
CA LEU A 73 1.34 23.99 3.14
C LEU A 73 2.40 24.91 2.54
N ASN A 74 3.67 24.50 2.51
CA ASN A 74 4.74 25.27 1.89
C ASN A 74 4.52 25.46 0.38
N LEU A 75 4.05 24.43 -0.32
CA LEU A 75 3.72 24.54 -1.75
C LEU A 75 2.57 25.55 -1.97
N LEU A 76 1.50 25.46 -1.17
CA LEU A 76 0.36 26.37 -1.25
C LEU A 76 0.76 27.81 -0.94
N ALA A 77 1.57 28.03 0.10
CA ALA A 77 2.06 29.36 0.47
C ALA A 77 2.96 29.96 -0.63
N SER A 78 3.82 29.14 -1.23
CA SER A 78 4.70 29.56 -2.31
C SER A 78 3.91 29.95 -3.56
N ASP A 79 2.93 29.14 -3.95
CA ASP A 79 2.05 29.44 -5.09
C ASP A 79 1.21 30.69 -4.85
N LEU A 80 0.71 30.88 -3.62
CA LEU A 80 -0.01 32.09 -3.24
C LEU A 80 0.87 33.35 -3.36
N ASN A 81 2.14 33.27 -2.95
CA ASN A 81 3.10 34.37 -3.10
C ASN A 81 3.37 34.74 -4.58
N TRP A 82 3.17 33.80 -5.50
CA TRP A 82 3.28 34.03 -6.95
C TRP A 82 1.94 34.33 -7.62
N ASP A 83 0.90 34.64 -6.84
CA ASP A 83 -0.47 34.92 -7.31
C ASP A 83 -1.03 33.78 -8.19
N ARG A 84 -0.64 32.53 -7.90
CA ARG A 84 -1.12 31.34 -8.61
C ARG A 84 -2.32 30.77 -7.90
N CYS A 85 -3.34 30.40 -8.69
CA CYS A 85 -4.46 29.62 -8.20
C CYS A 85 -4.08 28.13 -8.19
N THR A 86 -3.98 27.55 -7.00
CA THR A 86 -3.65 26.12 -6.81
C THR A 86 -4.87 25.33 -6.35
N VAL A 87 -5.14 24.21 -7.04
CA VAL A 87 -6.26 23.32 -6.73
C VAL A 87 -5.73 21.98 -6.20
N GLY A 88 -6.17 21.61 -5.00
CA GLY A 88 -5.88 20.30 -4.41
C GLY A 88 -6.89 19.23 -4.83
N VAL A 89 -6.40 18.05 -5.25
CA VAL A 89 -7.24 16.88 -5.51
C VAL A 89 -6.85 15.76 -4.55
N PHE A 90 -7.79 15.36 -3.69
CA PHE A 90 -7.58 14.33 -2.69
C PHE A 90 -8.31 13.04 -3.07
N PHE A 91 -7.59 11.91 -2.98
CA PHE A 91 -8.14 10.58 -3.26
C PHE A 91 -8.09 9.72 -2.00
N ASP A 92 -9.22 9.12 -1.67
CA ASP A 92 -9.30 8.07 -0.68
C ASP A 92 -9.82 6.77 -1.32
N ILE A 93 -9.13 5.67 -1.03
CA ILE A 93 -9.48 4.36 -1.59
C ILE A 93 -10.15 3.54 -0.49
N LYS A 94 -11.45 3.29 -0.66
CA LYS A 94 -12.21 2.44 0.25
C LYS A 94 -11.64 1.02 0.29
N LYS A 95 -11.39 0.50 1.52
CA LYS A 95 -10.97 -0.89 1.77
C LYS A 95 -9.76 -1.31 0.93
N ALA A 96 -8.79 -0.43 0.83
CA ALA A 96 -7.79 -0.57 -0.20
C ALA A 96 -6.83 -1.76 0.04
N PHE A 97 -6.61 -2.14 1.30
CA PHE A 97 -5.89 -3.36 1.65
C PHE A 97 -6.70 -4.62 1.38
N ASP A 98 -8.05 -4.58 1.41
CA ASP A 98 -8.91 -5.72 1.07
C ASP A 98 -9.04 -5.93 -0.45
N ARG A 99 -8.77 -4.89 -1.23
CA ARG A 99 -8.97 -4.88 -2.70
C ARG A 99 -7.73 -5.25 -3.49
N LEU A 100 -6.62 -5.49 -2.81
CA LEU A 100 -5.35 -5.74 -3.45
C LEU A 100 -5.32 -7.14 -4.09
N ARG A 101 -5.33 -7.18 -5.43
CA ARG A 101 -5.22 -8.44 -6.18
C ARG A 101 -3.82 -9.03 -6.05
N HIS A 102 -3.74 -10.29 -5.66
CA HIS A 102 -2.46 -10.97 -5.42
C HIS A 102 -1.60 -11.05 -6.68
N GLU A 103 -2.19 -11.35 -7.83
CA GLU A 103 -1.50 -11.38 -9.13
C GLU A 103 -0.77 -10.07 -9.45
N VAL A 104 -1.47 -8.94 -9.23
CA VAL A 104 -0.92 -7.60 -9.51
C VAL A 104 0.20 -7.27 -8.54
N LEU A 105 0.08 -7.66 -7.27
CA LEU A 105 1.13 -7.47 -6.28
C LEU A 105 2.38 -8.29 -6.62
N VAL A 106 2.21 -9.58 -6.89
CA VAL A 106 3.33 -10.47 -7.25
C VAL A 106 4.04 -9.96 -8.50
N ALA A 107 3.29 -9.56 -9.54
CA ALA A 107 3.86 -8.96 -10.74
C ALA A 107 4.65 -7.66 -10.47
N LYS A 108 4.32 -6.91 -9.41
CA LYS A 108 5.08 -5.73 -8.98
C LYS A 108 6.30 -6.09 -8.15
N LEU A 109 6.19 -7.05 -7.24
CA LEU A 109 7.33 -7.57 -6.47
C LEU A 109 8.40 -8.15 -7.39
N LEU A 110 8.02 -8.76 -8.52
CA LEU A 110 8.98 -9.22 -9.54
C LEU A 110 9.73 -8.09 -10.28
N LYS A 111 9.25 -6.85 -10.19
CA LYS A 111 9.88 -5.67 -10.81
C LYS A 111 10.73 -4.85 -9.85
N THR A 112 10.74 -5.19 -8.57
CA THR A 112 11.61 -4.54 -7.58
C THR A 112 12.98 -5.21 -7.57
N SER A 113 13.93 -4.65 -6.82
CA SER A 113 15.25 -5.23 -6.59
C SER A 113 15.26 -6.37 -5.57
N LEU A 114 14.08 -6.80 -5.09
CA LEU A 114 13.99 -7.92 -4.15
C LEU A 114 14.58 -9.20 -4.76
N PRO A 115 15.27 -10.04 -3.95
CA PRO A 115 15.76 -11.31 -4.46
C PRO A 115 14.59 -12.18 -4.92
N ARG A 116 14.73 -12.75 -6.13
CA ARG A 116 13.67 -13.53 -6.78
C ARG A 116 13.16 -14.71 -5.93
N ALA A 117 13.99 -15.24 -5.03
CA ALA A 117 13.64 -16.33 -4.13
C ALA A 117 12.53 -15.99 -3.12
N ILE A 118 12.36 -14.71 -2.75
CA ILE A 118 11.38 -14.28 -1.75
C ILE A 118 10.01 -14.01 -2.37
N VAL A 119 9.94 -13.68 -3.65
CA VAL A 119 8.67 -13.40 -4.31
C VAL A 119 7.71 -14.61 -4.28
N PRO A 120 8.16 -15.86 -4.52
CA PRO A 120 7.34 -17.06 -4.31
C PRO A 120 6.87 -17.24 -2.86
N LEU A 121 7.70 -16.87 -1.88
CA LEU A 121 7.34 -16.95 -0.45
C LEU A 121 6.22 -15.95 -0.09
N LEU A 122 6.30 -14.73 -0.61
CA LEU A 122 5.23 -13.73 -0.45
C LEU A 122 3.96 -14.12 -1.23
N ALA A 123 4.12 -14.73 -2.40
CA ALA A 123 2.99 -15.24 -3.17
C ALA A 123 2.27 -16.37 -2.44
N SER A 124 3.01 -17.33 -1.86
CA SER A 124 2.42 -18.43 -1.09
C SER A 124 1.73 -17.95 0.19
N PHE A 125 2.27 -16.92 0.86
CA PHE A 125 1.64 -16.28 2.02
C PHE A 125 0.25 -15.70 1.70
N LEU A 126 0.06 -15.20 0.49
CA LEU A 126 -1.21 -14.59 0.08
C LEU A 126 -2.20 -15.61 -0.52
N ALA A 127 -1.69 -16.67 -1.13
CA ALA A 127 -2.45 -17.69 -1.85
C ALA A 127 -3.31 -18.57 -0.93
N ASN A 128 -4.37 -19.14 -1.50
CA ASN A 128 -5.23 -20.17 -0.89
C ASN A 128 -5.81 -19.84 0.49
N ARG A 129 -5.85 -18.56 0.87
CA ARG A 129 -6.46 -18.15 2.13
C ARG A 129 -7.97 -18.32 2.10
N GLN A 130 -8.51 -18.76 3.22
CA GLN A 130 -9.94 -18.96 3.41
C GLN A 130 -10.38 -18.28 4.70
N PHE A 131 -11.65 -17.89 4.76
CA PHE A 131 -12.27 -17.31 5.94
C PHE A 131 -13.68 -17.86 6.14
N PHE A 132 -14.15 -17.77 7.38
CA PHE A 132 -15.55 -17.93 7.75
C PHE A 132 -15.86 -16.85 8.80
N VAL A 133 -17.15 -16.55 8.97
CA VAL A 133 -17.65 -15.61 9.98
C VAL A 133 -18.35 -16.43 11.06
N ALA A 134 -18.01 -16.18 12.31
CA ALA A 134 -18.74 -16.74 13.45
C ALA A 134 -19.51 -15.60 14.14
N VAL A 135 -20.80 -15.80 14.37
CA VAL A 135 -21.65 -14.91 15.16
C VAL A 135 -22.38 -15.79 16.18
N GLU A 136 -22.09 -15.57 17.46
CA GLU A 136 -22.58 -16.42 18.56
C GLU A 136 -22.29 -17.90 18.30
N ASN A 137 -23.33 -18.74 18.21
CA ASN A 137 -23.24 -20.18 17.97
C ASN A 137 -23.32 -20.58 16.49
N ALA A 138 -23.46 -19.60 15.58
CA ALA A 138 -23.55 -19.86 14.14
C ALA A 138 -22.22 -19.57 13.43
N LYS A 139 -21.83 -20.46 12.51
CA LYS A 139 -20.68 -20.29 11.62
C LYS A 139 -21.15 -20.21 10.17
N SER A 140 -20.60 -19.28 9.40
CA SER A 140 -20.79 -19.26 7.96
C SER A 140 -20.06 -20.42 7.29
N GLY A 141 -20.45 -20.73 6.05
CA GLY A 141 -19.62 -21.55 5.18
C GLY A 141 -18.25 -20.93 4.94
N ILE A 142 -17.26 -21.78 4.66
CA ILE A 142 -15.90 -21.37 4.34
C ILE A 142 -15.87 -20.71 2.95
N ARG A 143 -15.16 -19.59 2.83
CA ARG A 143 -15.02 -18.83 1.58
C ARG A 143 -13.55 -18.54 1.29
N SER A 144 -13.17 -18.60 0.01
CA SER A 144 -11.81 -18.26 -0.45
C SER A 144 -11.59 -16.74 -0.51
N ILE A 145 -10.40 -16.28 -0.12
CA ILE A 145 -9.94 -14.89 -0.24
C ILE A 145 -9.15 -14.75 -1.54
N LYS A 146 -9.74 -14.04 -2.53
CA LYS A 146 -9.10 -13.80 -3.84
C LYS A 146 -8.36 -12.47 -3.94
N ALA A 147 -8.59 -11.58 -2.99
CA ALA A 147 -7.97 -10.26 -2.93
C ALA A 147 -7.83 -9.83 -1.48
N GLY A 148 -6.87 -8.96 -1.28
CA GLY A 148 -6.61 -8.29 -0.02
C GLY A 148 -5.41 -8.87 0.72
N VAL A 149 -4.98 -8.20 1.76
CA VAL A 149 -3.87 -8.62 2.64
C VAL A 149 -4.41 -8.75 4.06
N PRO A 150 -3.84 -9.62 4.91
CA PRO A 150 -4.21 -9.64 6.32
C PRO A 150 -3.97 -8.24 6.90
N GLN A 151 -4.97 -7.64 7.55
CA GLN A 151 -4.79 -6.41 8.31
C GLN A 151 -4.74 -6.76 9.79
N GLY A 152 -3.72 -6.27 10.48
CA GLY A 152 -3.46 -6.55 11.89
C GLY A 152 -2.01 -6.92 12.11
N SER A 153 -1.42 -6.30 13.14
CA SER A 153 -0.18 -6.71 13.79
C SER A 153 -0.48 -7.76 14.84
#